data_AF-A0A0Q8U910-F1
#
_entry.id   AF-A0A0Q8U910-F1
#
_cell.length_a   1.000
_cell.length_b   1.000
_cell.length_c   1.000
_cell.angle_alpha   90.00
_cell.angle_beta   90.00
_cell.angle_gamma   90.00
#
_symmetry.space_group_name_H-M   'P 1'
#
loop_
_entity.id
_entity.type
_entity.pdbx_description
1 polymer ?
#
loop_
_entity_poly.entity_id
_entity_poly.type
_entity_poly.pdbx_seq_one_letter_code
_entity_poly.pdbx_strand_id
1 'polypeptide(L)'
;MVPAFAHAVEIESSLELLAELCEDPTPIVYKRLFELQPHMEPYFWRDTTNAIKGEMLSRTFAAILDFIGERRYADHMIETEIITHEGYDVPREVFATFFTVVRDAVRDVLGPAFTPQLAAAWDALLAEIDVYVQATPRNDVVSAYHTSRVEAFQRGETLT
;
A
#
# COMPACT_ATOMS: atom_id res chain seq x y z
N MET A 1 -19.56 17.14 10.20
CA MET A 1 -18.55 17.60 9.21
C MET A 1 -18.64 16.67 8.02
N VAL A 2 -18.32 17.14 6.81
CA VAL A 2 -18.50 16.38 5.57
C VAL A 2 -17.15 15.75 5.18
N PRO A 3 -17.08 14.43 4.91
CA PRO A 3 -15.85 13.80 4.45
C PRO A 3 -15.39 14.39 3.11
N ALA A 4 -14.07 14.42 2.89
CA ALA A 4 -13.48 14.93 1.65
C ALA A 4 -13.66 13.94 0.49
N PHE A 5 -13.82 12.65 0.78
CA PHE A 5 -14.09 11.61 -0.20
C PHE A 5 -15.58 11.24 -0.23
N ALA A 6 -16.17 11.17 -1.43
CA ALA A 6 -17.60 10.95 -1.61
C ALA A 6 -18.09 9.57 -1.12
N HIS A 7 -17.21 8.56 -1.14
CA HIS A 7 -17.53 7.17 -0.77
C HIS A 7 -16.85 6.73 0.54
N ALA A 8 -16.64 7.68 1.47
CA ALA A 8 -15.94 7.40 2.73
C ALA A 8 -16.63 6.29 3.55
N VAL A 9 -17.97 6.34 3.64
CA VAL A 9 -18.76 5.36 4.39
C VAL A 9 -18.54 3.94 3.87
N GLU A 10 -18.52 3.75 2.55
CA GLU A 10 -18.28 2.45 1.94
C GLU A 10 -16.88 1.92 2.23
N ILE A 11 -15.84 2.77 2.18
CA ILE A 11 -14.48 2.35 2.53
C ILE A 11 -14.40 1.98 4.01
N GLU A 12 -14.91 2.81 4.91
CA GLU A 12 -14.96 2.54 6.36
C GLU A 12 -15.65 1.21 6.65
N SER A 13 -16.87 1.01 6.13
CA SER A 13 -17.62 -0.24 6.30
C SER A 13 -16.87 -1.46 5.77
N SER A 14 -16.15 -1.33 4.65
CA SER A 14 -15.36 -2.44 4.10
C SER A 14 -14.17 -2.84 5.00
N LEU A 15 -13.55 -1.85 5.66
CA LEU A 15 -12.43 -2.07 6.58
C LEU A 15 -12.91 -2.57 7.96
N GLU A 16 -14.08 -2.13 8.41
CA GLU A 16 -14.75 -2.68 9.60
C GLU A 16 -15.08 -4.16 9.41
N LEU A 17 -15.70 -4.52 8.28
CA LEU A 17 -15.97 -5.92 7.93
C LEU A 17 -14.69 -6.76 7.82
N LEU A 18 -13.61 -6.18 7.29
CA LEU A 18 -12.31 -6.87 7.25
C LEU A 18 -11.84 -7.22 8.67
N ALA A 19 -11.92 -6.27 9.60
CA ALA A 19 -11.51 -6.47 10.99
C ALA A 19 -12.39 -7.48 11.74
N GLU A 20 -13.69 -7.55 11.41
CA GLU A 20 -14.61 -8.55 11.97
C GLU A 20 -14.31 -9.97 11.47
N LEU A 21 -13.87 -10.11 10.22
CA LEU A 21 -13.67 -11.40 9.55
C LEU A 21 -12.23 -11.92 9.62
N CYS A 22 -11.24 -11.05 9.88
CA CYS A 22 -9.83 -11.38 9.85
C CYS A 22 -9.05 -10.67 10.96
N GLU A 23 -8.51 -11.45 11.89
CA GLU A 23 -7.70 -10.93 13.01
C GLU A 23 -6.41 -10.26 12.53
N ASP A 24 -5.74 -10.84 11.52
CA ASP A 24 -4.53 -10.28 10.92
C ASP A 24 -4.52 -10.46 9.39
N PRO A 25 -4.78 -9.38 8.62
CA PRO A 25 -4.72 -9.43 7.15
C PRO A 25 -3.29 -9.40 6.59
N THR A 26 -2.26 -9.17 7.42
CA THR A 26 -0.87 -8.98 6.97
C THR A 26 -0.37 -10.14 6.09
N PRO A 27 -0.53 -11.42 6.46
CA PRO A 27 -0.04 -12.52 5.63
C PRO A 27 -0.76 -12.59 4.27
N ILE A 28 -2.04 -12.24 4.22
CA ILE A 28 -2.86 -12.25 2.99
C ILE A 28 -2.37 -11.17 2.03
N VAL A 29 -2.23 -9.94 2.54
CA VAL A 29 -1.78 -8.77 1.77
C VAL A 29 -0.38 -9.01 1.21
N TYR A 30 0.57 -9.44 2.05
CA TYR A 30 1.96 -9.57 1.61
C TYR A 30 2.21 -10.79 0.72
N LYS A 31 1.47 -11.89 0.92
CA LYS A 31 1.49 -12.99 -0.04
C LYS A 31 1.11 -12.50 -1.44
N ARG A 32 0.01 -11.75 -1.54
CA ARG A 32 -0.44 -11.17 -2.81
C ARG A 32 0.57 -10.18 -3.39
N LEU A 33 1.17 -9.33 -2.56
CA LEU A 33 2.23 -8.42 -3.00
C LEU A 33 3.39 -9.19 -3.62
N PHE A 34 3.91 -10.23 -2.98
CA PHE A 34 5.08 -10.97 -3.48
C PHE A 34 4.75 -11.87 -4.67
N GLU A 35 3.51 -12.34 -4.81
CA GLU A 35 3.05 -13.01 -6.03
C GLU A 35 3.04 -12.04 -7.24
N LEU A 36 2.66 -10.78 -7.02
CA LEU A 36 2.60 -9.76 -8.09
C LEU A 36 3.95 -9.06 -8.33
N GLN A 37 4.73 -8.86 -7.28
CA GLN A 37 5.98 -8.11 -7.26
C GLN A 37 7.06 -8.90 -6.48
N PRO A 38 7.50 -10.08 -6.97
CA PRO A 38 8.42 -10.96 -6.24
C PRO A 38 9.76 -10.30 -5.88
N HIS A 39 10.21 -9.32 -6.65
CA HIS A 39 11.42 -8.53 -6.36
C HIS A 39 11.33 -7.71 -5.07
N MET A 40 10.13 -7.55 -4.48
CA MET A 40 9.94 -6.85 -3.21
C MET A 40 10.21 -7.74 -1.99
N GLU A 41 10.15 -9.06 -2.13
CA GLU A 41 10.33 -10.00 -1.00
C GLU A 41 11.69 -9.84 -0.29
N PRO A 42 12.83 -9.70 -1.01
CA PRO A 42 14.14 -9.51 -0.38
C PRO A 42 14.20 -8.32 0.58
N TYR A 43 13.48 -7.22 0.29
CA TYR A 43 13.48 -6.01 1.13
C TYR A 43 13.01 -6.25 2.56
N PHE A 44 12.27 -7.33 2.81
CA PHE A 44 11.79 -7.72 4.13
C PHE A 44 12.73 -8.70 4.86
N TRP A 45 14.00 -8.82 4.47
CA TRP A 45 14.98 -9.74 5.09
C TRP A 45 15.14 -9.60 6.61
N ARG A 46 14.88 -8.42 7.18
CA ARG A 46 14.93 -8.18 8.64
C ARG A 46 13.65 -8.56 9.36
N ASP A 47 12.57 -8.79 8.62
CA ASP A 47 11.24 -8.98 9.18
C ASP A 47 10.92 -10.45 9.42
N THR A 48 11.59 -11.03 10.41
CA THR A 48 11.46 -12.45 10.77
C THR A 48 10.18 -12.77 11.54
N THR A 49 9.45 -11.76 12.02
CA THR A 49 8.24 -11.91 12.85
C THR A 49 7.00 -11.30 12.23
N ASN A 50 7.06 -10.79 10.99
CA ASN A 50 6.02 -10.01 10.33
C ASN A 50 5.69 -8.66 11.02
N ALA A 51 6.50 -8.21 11.98
CA ALA A 51 6.28 -6.95 12.68
C ALA A 51 6.44 -5.73 11.76
N ILE A 52 7.43 -5.75 10.85
CA ILE A 52 7.64 -4.64 9.91
C ILE A 52 6.49 -4.60 8.90
N LYS A 53 6.13 -5.76 8.32
CA LYS A 53 4.99 -5.89 7.41
C LYS A 53 3.68 -5.45 8.05
N GLY A 54 3.41 -5.89 9.29
CA GLY A 54 2.21 -5.50 10.03
C GLY A 54 2.14 -4.01 10.31
N GLU A 55 3.26 -3.40 10.73
CA GLU A 55 3.34 -1.95 10.94
C GLU A 55 3.09 -1.16 9.64
N MET A 56 3.71 -1.56 8.53
CA MET A 56 3.49 -0.91 7.23
C MET A 56 2.04 -1.00 6.76
N LEU A 57 1.40 -2.16 6.97
CA LEU A 57 -0.02 -2.32 6.65
C LEU A 57 -0.91 -1.47 7.56
N SER A 58 -0.62 -1.41 8.87
CA SER A 58 -1.32 -0.54 9.82
C SER A 58 -1.24 0.93 9.41
N ARG A 59 -0.05 1.42 9.04
CA ARG A 59 0.15 2.78 8.53
C ARG A 59 -0.62 3.03 7.23
N THR A 60 -0.73 2.02 6.37
CA THR A 60 -1.51 2.11 5.13
C THR A 60 -3.01 2.27 5.41
N PHE A 61 -3.56 1.52 6.37
CA PHE A 61 -4.95 1.71 6.80
C PHE A 61 -5.18 3.09 7.42
N ALA A 62 -4.27 3.54 8.28
CA ALA A 62 -4.35 4.89 8.86
C ALA A 62 -4.33 5.98 7.78
N ALA A 63 -3.48 5.82 6.75
CA ALA A 63 -3.43 6.73 5.61
C ALA A 63 -4.74 6.73 4.81
N ILE A 64 -5.31 5.56 4.53
CA ILE A 64 -6.61 5.44 3.84
C ILE A 64 -7.72 6.12 4.65
N LEU A 65 -7.79 5.88 5.95
CA LEU A 65 -8.82 6.47 6.83
C LEU A 65 -8.69 8.00 6.93
N ASP A 66 -7.48 8.54 7.04
CA ASP A 66 -7.29 10.00 7.00
C ASP A 66 -7.65 10.57 5.62
N PHE A 67 -7.31 9.86 4.54
CA PHE A 67 -7.57 10.26 3.16
C PHE A 67 -9.07 10.35 2.83
N ILE A 68 -9.87 9.40 3.29
CA ILE A 68 -11.31 9.42 3.04
C ILE A 68 -12.05 10.39 3.98
N GLY A 69 -11.48 10.65 5.15
CA GLY A 69 -12.01 11.54 6.17
C GLY A 69 -11.83 13.02 5.83
N GLU A 70 -11.37 13.81 6.78
CA GLU A 70 -11.17 15.26 6.60
C GLU A 70 -9.86 15.63 5.88
N ARG A 71 -9.03 14.65 5.53
CA ARG A 71 -7.71 14.85 4.88
C ARG A 71 -6.81 15.81 5.64
N ARG A 72 -6.75 15.69 6.96
CA ARG A 72 -5.96 16.63 7.78
C ARG A 72 -4.45 16.47 7.55
N TYR A 73 -4.01 15.29 7.10
CA TYR A 73 -2.61 14.96 6.83
C TYR A 73 -2.38 14.17 5.53
N ALA A 74 -3.42 13.55 4.96
CA ALA A 74 -3.29 12.50 3.96
C ALA A 74 -2.58 12.94 2.68
N ASP A 75 -2.86 14.16 2.19
CA ASP A 75 -2.26 14.68 0.95
C ASP A 75 -0.72 14.73 1.09
N HIS A 76 -0.22 15.32 2.18
CA HIS A 76 1.21 15.38 2.47
C HIS A 76 1.77 14.02 2.87
N MET A 77 0.98 13.15 3.50
CA MET A 77 1.41 11.82 3.93
C MET A 77 1.69 10.92 2.72
N ILE A 78 0.79 10.87 1.73
CA ILE A 78 0.99 10.03 0.53
C ILE A 78 2.23 10.49 -0.25
N GLU A 79 2.38 11.79 -0.50
CA GLU A 79 3.57 12.33 -1.18
C GLU A 79 4.87 12.03 -0.42
N THR A 80 4.85 12.22 0.90
CA THR A 80 6.02 11.97 1.77
C THR A 80 6.38 10.49 1.80
N GLU A 81 5.39 9.60 1.89
CA GLU A 81 5.63 8.16 1.88
C GLU A 81 6.14 7.68 0.52
N ILE A 82 5.67 8.25 -0.60
CA ILE A 82 6.23 7.97 -1.93
C ILE A 82 7.74 8.29 -1.94
N ILE A 83 8.13 9.50 -1.53
CA ILE A 83 9.54 9.92 -1.50
C ILE A 83 10.36 9.03 -0.55
N THR A 84 9.78 8.66 0.59
CA THR A 84 10.42 7.78 1.58
C THR A 84 10.67 6.39 0.99
N HIS A 85 9.70 5.82 0.27
CA HIS A 85 9.82 4.50 -0.35
C HIS A 85 10.81 4.52 -1.53
N GLU A 86 10.84 5.58 -2.33
CA GLU A 86 11.88 5.77 -3.34
C GLU A 86 13.28 5.81 -2.71
N GLY A 87 13.42 6.43 -1.53
CA GLY A 87 14.65 6.40 -0.75
C GLY A 87 15.07 5.02 -0.24
N TYR A 88 14.16 4.05 -0.21
CA TYR A 88 14.43 2.64 0.08
C TYR A 88 14.57 1.79 -1.19
N ASP A 89 14.73 2.42 -2.36
CA ASP A 89 14.77 1.76 -3.67
C ASP A 89 13.49 0.98 -4.01
N VAL A 90 12.34 1.36 -3.43
CA VAL A 90 11.02 0.84 -3.79
C VAL A 90 10.41 1.78 -4.85
N PRO A 91 10.14 1.31 -6.09
CA PRO A 91 9.57 2.15 -7.12
C PRO A 91 8.18 2.68 -6.72
N ARG A 92 7.87 3.93 -7.04
CA ARG A 92 6.55 4.52 -6.73
C ARG A 92 5.39 3.76 -7.38
N GLU A 93 5.63 3.13 -8.53
CA GLU A 93 4.63 2.31 -9.22
C GLU A 93 4.28 1.06 -8.38
N VAL A 94 5.26 0.51 -7.64
CA VAL A 94 5.03 -0.56 -6.66
C VAL A 94 4.31 -0.02 -5.42
N PHE A 95 4.67 1.18 -4.94
CA PHE A 95 3.95 1.85 -3.85
C PHE A 95 2.46 2.01 -4.18
N ALA A 96 2.13 2.53 -5.38
CA ALA A 96 0.75 2.66 -5.83
C ALA A 96 0.04 1.29 -5.96
N THR A 97 0.76 0.27 -6.44
CA THR A 97 0.26 -1.11 -6.53
C THR A 97 -0.16 -1.66 -5.17
N PHE A 98 0.48 -1.23 -4.07
CA PHE A 98 0.18 -1.74 -2.73
C PHE A 98 -1.27 -1.44 -2.29
N PHE A 99 -1.82 -0.27 -2.61
CA PHE A 99 -3.23 0.04 -2.31
C PHE A 99 -4.20 -0.89 -3.07
N THR A 100 -3.87 -1.23 -4.32
CA THR A 100 -4.60 -2.22 -5.11
C THR A 100 -4.51 -3.61 -4.46
N VAL A 101 -3.34 -4.00 -3.96
CA VAL A 101 -3.15 -5.26 -3.20
C VAL A 101 -4.02 -5.29 -1.95
N VAL A 102 -4.09 -4.19 -1.20
CA VAL A 102 -4.93 -4.06 0.00
C VAL A 102 -6.42 -4.20 -0.35
N ARG A 103 -6.92 -3.47 -1.36
CA ARG A 103 -8.30 -3.62 -1.86
C ARG A 103 -8.61 -5.08 -2.17
N ASP A 104 -7.73 -5.73 -2.91
CA ASP A 104 -7.97 -7.09 -3.36
C ASP A 104 -7.95 -8.09 -2.20
N ALA A 105 -7.10 -7.87 -1.18
CA ALA A 105 -7.14 -8.66 0.04
C ALA A 105 -8.46 -8.45 0.81
N VAL A 106 -8.95 -7.21 0.89
CA VAL A 106 -10.28 -6.89 1.46
C VAL A 106 -11.37 -7.64 0.71
N ARG A 107 -11.37 -7.58 -0.63
CA ARG A 107 -12.33 -8.32 -1.47
C ARG A 107 -12.30 -9.82 -1.19
N ASP A 108 -11.12 -10.40 -1.11
CA ASP A 108 -10.97 -11.85 -0.91
C ASP A 108 -11.47 -12.29 0.48
N VAL A 109 -11.22 -11.49 1.52
CA VAL A 109 -11.70 -11.78 2.89
C VAL A 109 -13.21 -11.61 2.99
N LEU A 110 -13.77 -10.52 2.46
CA LEU A 110 -15.20 -10.24 2.52
C LEU A 110 -16.02 -11.19 1.62
N GLY A 111 -15.43 -11.71 0.54
CA GLY A 111 -16.08 -12.61 -0.40
C GLY A 111 -17.40 -12.01 -0.92
N PRO A 112 -18.56 -12.68 -0.77
CA PRO A 112 -19.86 -12.15 -1.20
C PRO A 112 -20.27 -10.83 -0.54
N ALA A 113 -19.71 -10.48 0.62
CA ALA A 113 -19.98 -9.20 1.29
C ALA A 113 -19.27 -8.02 0.60
N PHE A 114 -18.31 -8.28 -0.29
CA PHE A 114 -17.68 -7.26 -1.12
C PHE A 114 -18.61 -6.87 -2.27
N THR A 115 -19.57 -5.99 -1.98
CA THR A 115 -20.62 -5.60 -2.92
C THR A 115 -20.08 -4.75 -4.08
N PRO A 116 -20.84 -4.61 -5.19
CA PRO A 116 -20.47 -3.71 -6.27
C PRO A 116 -20.28 -2.25 -5.84
N GLN A 117 -20.99 -1.82 -4.79
CA GLN A 117 -20.85 -0.49 -4.21
C GLN A 117 -19.49 -0.32 -3.52
N LEU A 118 -19.06 -1.32 -2.75
CA LEU A 118 -17.71 -1.32 -2.15
C LEU A 118 -16.63 -1.34 -3.23
N ALA A 119 -16.81 -2.15 -4.27
CA ALA A 119 -15.89 -2.20 -5.41
C ALA A 119 -15.73 -0.81 -6.07
N ALA A 120 -16.85 -0.13 -6.38
CA ALA A 120 -16.82 1.20 -6.98
C ALA A 120 -16.16 2.25 -6.06
N ALA A 121 -16.41 2.17 -4.75
CA ALA A 121 -15.76 3.07 -3.78
C ALA A 121 -14.24 2.89 -3.76
N TRP A 122 -13.77 1.63 -3.75
CA TRP A 122 -12.34 1.33 -3.81
C TRP A 122 -11.70 1.77 -5.13
N ASP A 123 -12.37 1.58 -6.27
CA ASP A 123 -11.87 2.03 -7.55
C ASP A 123 -11.76 3.57 -7.62
N ALA A 124 -12.74 4.30 -7.06
CA ALA A 124 -12.67 5.75 -6.93
C ALA A 124 -11.53 6.21 -6.01
N LEU A 125 -11.32 5.53 -4.87
CA LEU A 125 -10.22 5.81 -3.95
C LEU A 125 -8.86 5.65 -4.66
N LEU A 126 -8.66 4.53 -5.37
CA LEU A 126 -7.42 4.27 -6.10
C LEU A 126 -7.17 5.29 -7.22
N ALA A 127 -8.23 5.70 -7.93
CA ALA A 127 -8.12 6.73 -8.95
C ALA A 127 -7.68 8.08 -8.36
N GLU A 128 -8.20 8.47 -7.19
CA GLU A 128 -7.75 9.69 -6.53
C GLU A 128 -6.31 9.57 -6.01
N ILE A 129 -5.92 8.45 -5.41
CA ILE A 129 -4.53 8.22 -4.97
C ILE A 129 -3.56 8.32 -6.16
N ASP A 130 -3.91 7.77 -7.33
CA ASP A 130 -3.07 7.85 -8.53
C ASP A 130 -2.82 9.31 -8.96
N VAL A 131 -3.78 10.22 -8.80
CA VAL A 131 -3.58 11.66 -9.08
C VAL A 131 -2.41 12.21 -8.26
N TYR A 132 -2.31 11.87 -6.97
CA TYR A 132 -1.19 12.29 -6.12
C TYR A 132 0.12 11.61 -6.52
N VAL A 133 0.09 10.32 -6.87
CA VAL A 133 1.28 9.59 -7.34
C VAL A 133 1.87 10.24 -8.61
N GLN A 134 1.00 10.67 -9.53
CA GLN A 134 1.42 11.37 -10.76
C GLN A 134 1.90 12.81 -10.48
N ALA A 135 1.30 13.50 -9.52
CA ALA A 135 1.67 14.88 -9.18
C ALA A 135 2.94 14.98 -8.32
N THR A 136 3.26 13.95 -7.53
CA THR A 136 4.41 13.92 -6.62
C THR A 136 5.71 14.06 -7.43
N PRO A 137 6.60 15.02 -7.11
CA PRO A 137 7.90 15.14 -7.76
C PRO A 137 8.68 13.83 -7.73
N ARG A 138 9.36 13.49 -8.84
CA ARG A 138 10.20 12.29 -8.93
C ARG A 138 11.57 12.55 -8.34
N ASN A 139 12.03 11.65 -7.47
CA ASN A 139 13.45 11.55 -7.14
C ASN A 139 14.11 10.60 -8.15
N ASP A 140 14.73 11.18 -9.18
CA ASP A 140 15.42 10.44 -10.24
C ASP A 140 16.91 10.19 -9.92
N VAL A 141 17.32 10.40 -8.66
CA VAL A 141 18.70 10.20 -8.22
C VAL A 141 19.01 8.72 -8.14
N VAL A 142 19.51 8.16 -9.24
CA VAL A 142 20.05 6.81 -9.28
C VAL A 142 21.47 6.81 -8.70
N SER A 143 21.66 6.17 -7.55
CA SER A 143 23.01 5.92 -7.04
C SER A 143 23.67 4.77 -7.80
N ALA A 144 24.50 5.10 -8.80
CA ALA A 144 25.27 4.12 -9.58
C ALA A 144 26.15 3.21 -8.70
N TYR A 145 26.51 3.65 -7.49
CA TYR A 145 27.23 2.85 -6.50
C TYR A 145 26.39 1.70 -5.92
N HIS A 146 25.09 1.91 -5.76
CA HIS A 146 24.18 0.93 -5.17
C HIS A 146 23.41 0.10 -6.21
N THR A 147 23.24 0.59 -7.45
CA THR A 147 22.42 -0.07 -8.48
C THR A 147 22.70 -1.56 -8.64
N SER A 148 23.96 -1.97 -8.84
CA SER A 148 24.30 -3.39 -9.04
C SER A 148 24.03 -4.25 -7.80
N ARG A 149 24.19 -3.67 -6.60
CA ARG A 149 23.88 -4.33 -5.33
C ARG A 149 22.37 -4.45 -5.15
N VAL A 150 21.62 -3.40 -5.45
CA VAL A 150 20.15 -3.42 -5.39
C VAL A 150 19.59 -4.49 -6.34
N GLU A 151 20.07 -4.54 -7.58
CA GLU A 151 19.66 -5.55 -8.55
C GLU A 151 19.99 -6.98 -8.09
N ALA A 152 21.19 -7.21 -7.53
CA ALA A 152 21.57 -8.51 -6.97
C ALA A 152 20.65 -8.91 -5.81
N PHE A 153 20.40 -7.99 -4.89
CA PHE A 153 19.50 -8.18 -3.77
C PHE A 153 18.06 -8.49 -4.20
N GLN A 154 17.53 -7.78 -5.19
CA GLN A 154 16.21 -8.01 -5.79
C GLN A 154 16.08 -9.37 -6.50
N ARG A 155 17.21 -9.99 -6.91
CA ARG A 155 17.26 -11.37 -7.41
C ARG A 155 17.39 -12.41 -6.29
N GLY A 156 17.44 -11.98 -5.03
CA GLY A 156 17.66 -12.85 -3.87
C GLY A 156 19.11 -13.32 -3.73
N GLU A 157 20.06 -12.64 -4.38
CA GLU A 157 21.48 -12.97 -4.27
C GLU A 157 22.05 -12.43 -2.94
N THR A 158 22.93 -13.22 -2.32
CA THR A 158 23.64 -12.77 -1.12
C THR A 158 24.57 -11.62 -1.49
N LEU A 159 24.35 -10.45 -0.90
CA LEU A 159 25.25 -9.31 -1.01
C LEU A 159 26.57 -9.63 -0.29
N THR A 160 27.63 -9.93 -1.04
CA THR A 160 29.00 -10.02 -0.53
C THR A 160 29.64 -8.65 -0.33
#